data_AF-A0A8T6WWW9-F1
#
_entry.id   AF-A0A8T6WWW9-F1
#
_cell.length_a   1.000
_cell.length_b   1.000
_cell.length_c   1.000
_cell.angle_alpha   90.00
_cell.angle_beta   90.00
_cell.angle_gamma   90.00
#
_symmetry.space_group_name_H-M   'P 1'
#
loop_
_entity.id
_entity.type
_entity.pdbx_description
1 polymer ?
#
loop_
_entity_poly.entity_id
_entity_poly.type
_entity_poly.pdbx_seq_one_letter_code
_entity_poly.pdbx_strand_id
1 'polypeptide(L)'
;DCPIVNGEGNDVKVWEDTWGGNYPLETAKVYASQDGDTWYYLGEADNTDLDIIHTVSYFDLGDLEWAKYIKVVDTTNPNVHNNAADGYDLNAVEALQDCANPQWETAWGDGTGFSGNNWAMYFTVSA
;
A
#
# COMPACT_ATOMS: atom_id res chain seq x y z
N ASP A 1 1.91 1.06 17.45
CA ASP A 1 1.75 1.67 16.13
C ASP A 1 2.19 0.66 15.09
N CYS A 2 1.52 0.60 13.93
CA CYS A 2 1.73 -0.39 12.88
C CYS A 2 2.04 0.32 11.55
N PRO A 3 3.31 0.72 11.31
CA PRO A 3 3.68 1.41 10.08
C PRO A 3 3.83 0.43 8.91
N ILE A 4 3.84 0.97 7.69
CA ILE A 4 4.23 0.21 6.49
C ILE A 4 5.73 -0.08 6.62
N VAL A 5 6.12 -1.35 6.72
CA VAL A 5 7.53 -1.74 6.79
C VAL A 5 8.07 -1.85 5.38
N ASN A 6 9.33 -1.48 5.17
CA ASN A 6 9.99 -1.70 3.89
C ASN A 6 10.37 -3.17 3.75
N GLY A 7 9.90 -3.80 2.67
CA GLY A 7 10.12 -5.20 2.34
C GLY A 7 10.86 -5.38 1.02
N GLU A 8 10.81 -6.60 0.48
CA GLU A 8 11.30 -6.82 -0.87
C GLU A 8 10.28 -6.29 -1.89
N GLY A 9 10.71 -5.38 -2.76
CA GLY A 9 9.90 -4.85 -3.85
C GLY A 9 9.07 -3.63 -3.44
N ASN A 10 7.85 -3.54 -3.95
CA ASN A 10 6.98 -2.39 -3.65
C ASN A 10 6.28 -2.57 -2.30
N ASP A 11 6.14 -1.47 -1.56
CA ASP A 11 5.52 -1.44 -0.23
C ASP A 11 4.22 -0.66 -0.21
N VAL A 12 4.02 0.23 -1.18
CA VAL A 12 2.85 1.09 -1.29
C VAL A 12 2.21 0.91 -2.67
N LYS A 13 0.89 0.82 -2.67
CA LYS A 13 0.08 0.85 -3.89
C LYS A 13 -0.90 2.01 -3.82
N VAL A 14 -0.95 2.79 -4.89
CA VAL A 14 -1.89 3.89 -5.06
C VAL A 14 -2.88 3.51 -6.16
N TRP A 15 -4.16 3.68 -5.86
CA TRP A 15 -5.25 3.51 -6.81
C TRP A 15 -5.79 4.86 -7.24
N GLU A 16 -6.02 4.99 -8.53
CA GLU A 16 -6.62 6.14 -9.16
C GLU A 16 -7.84 5.73 -9.99
N ASP A 17 -8.78 6.66 -10.16
CA ASP A 17 -10.07 6.37 -10.79
C ASP A 17 -10.49 7.38 -11.87
N THR A 18 -9.90 7.28 -13.07
CA THR A 18 -10.34 8.04 -14.26
C THR A 18 -11.26 7.28 -15.20
N TRP A 19 -11.66 6.05 -14.87
CA TRP A 19 -12.64 5.25 -15.62
C TRP A 19 -12.22 4.90 -17.06
N GLY A 20 -10.98 5.23 -17.43
CA GLY A 20 -10.39 5.01 -18.75
C GLY A 20 -10.88 5.92 -19.86
N GLY A 21 -10.62 5.50 -21.10
CA GLY A 21 -10.92 6.27 -22.32
C GLY A 21 -9.76 7.17 -22.74
N ASN A 22 -10.02 8.09 -23.68
CA ASN A 22 -9.02 9.07 -24.13
C ASN A 22 -9.02 10.31 -23.22
N TYR A 23 -9.09 10.07 -21.91
CA TYR A 23 -9.06 11.12 -20.89
C TYR A 23 -7.65 11.74 -20.85
N PRO A 24 -7.51 13.07 -20.65
CA PRO A 24 -6.19 13.66 -20.62
C PRO A 24 -5.38 13.15 -19.43
N LEU A 25 -4.05 13.23 -19.56
CA LEU A 25 -3.13 12.76 -18.53
C LEU A 25 -3.35 13.50 -17.21
N GLU A 26 -3.48 12.72 -16.14
CA GLU A 26 -3.47 13.18 -14.76
C GLU A 26 -2.29 12.55 -14.05
N THR A 27 -1.60 13.33 -13.22
CA THR A 27 -0.42 12.84 -12.51
C THR A 27 -0.40 13.33 -11.07
N ALA A 28 0.26 12.57 -10.21
CA ALA A 28 0.52 12.95 -8.83
C ALA A 28 1.90 12.49 -8.36
N LYS A 29 2.54 13.28 -7.50
CA LYS A 29 3.77 12.89 -6.82
C LYS A 29 3.47 12.19 -5.50
N VAL A 30 4.10 11.05 -5.28
CA VAL A 30 3.92 10.23 -4.08
C VAL A 30 5.14 10.35 -3.18
N TYR A 31 4.89 10.56 -1.89
CA TYR A 31 5.89 10.71 -0.85
C TYR A 31 5.56 9.85 0.36
N ALA A 32 6.59 9.40 1.07
CA ALA A 32 6.49 8.76 2.38
C ALA A 32 7.18 9.57 3.47
N SER A 33 6.73 9.37 4.71
CA SER A 33 7.35 9.95 5.89
C SER A 33 7.17 9.07 7.12
N GLN A 34 8.19 9.11 7.99
CA GLN A 34 8.18 8.48 9.31
C GLN A 34 7.55 9.39 10.38
N ASP A 35 7.68 10.71 10.23
CA ASP A 35 7.35 11.72 11.24
C ASP A 35 6.22 12.68 10.84
N GLY A 36 5.90 12.78 9.54
CA GLY A 36 4.93 13.72 8.97
C GLY A 36 5.54 15.07 8.57
N ASP A 37 6.82 15.30 8.85
CA ASP A 37 7.54 16.56 8.60
C ASP A 37 8.59 16.40 7.49
N THR A 38 9.38 15.32 7.54
CA THR A 38 10.40 14.99 6.54
C THR A 38 9.81 14.05 5.49
N TRP A 39 9.77 14.49 4.23
CA TRP A 39 9.11 13.76 3.14
C TRP A 39 10.12 13.25 2.12
N TYR A 40 10.04 11.96 1.80
CA TYR A 40 10.89 11.29 0.82
C TYR A 40 10.05 10.97 -0.41
N TYR A 41 10.53 11.36 -1.58
CA TYR A 41 9.85 11.12 -2.84
C TYR A 41 9.97 9.66 -3.25
N LEU A 42 8.85 9.01 -3.54
CA LEU A 42 8.80 7.62 -3.98
C LEU A 42 8.68 7.50 -5.50
N GLY A 43 7.97 8.43 -6.14
CA GLY A 43 7.72 8.38 -7.57
C GLY A 43 6.50 9.19 -8.01
N GLU A 44 6.18 9.06 -9.29
CA GLU A 44 5.02 9.68 -9.93
C GLU A 44 3.97 8.60 -10.21
N ALA A 45 2.72 8.89 -9.87
CA ALA A 45 1.56 8.10 -10.21
C ALA A 45 0.82 8.81 -11.36
N ASP A 46 0.25 8.04 -12.28
CA ASP A 46 -0.52 8.59 -13.40
C ASP A 46 -1.70 7.68 -13.76
N ASN A 47 -2.54 8.17 -14.66
CA ASN A 47 -3.73 7.47 -15.15
C ASN A 47 -3.51 6.67 -16.44
N THR A 48 -2.28 6.23 -16.74
CA THR A 48 -1.98 5.60 -18.04
C THR A 48 -2.10 4.09 -18.06
N ASP A 49 -1.82 3.40 -16.94
CA ASP A 49 -1.87 1.93 -16.84
C ASP A 49 -3.22 1.44 -16.29
N LEU A 50 -4.23 1.44 -17.17
CA LEU A 50 -5.62 1.13 -16.83
C LEU A 50 -5.86 -0.37 -16.63
N ASP A 51 -6.33 -0.74 -15.44
CA ASP A 51 -6.91 -2.03 -15.08
C ASP A 51 -8.44 -1.89 -14.90
N ILE A 52 -9.17 -2.29 -15.95
CA ILE A 52 -10.64 -2.19 -16.07
C ILE A 52 -11.14 -0.73 -16.04
N ILE A 53 -11.27 -0.13 -14.85
CA ILE A 53 -11.73 1.25 -14.64
C ILE A 53 -10.76 2.08 -13.78
N HIS A 54 -9.74 1.45 -13.19
CA HIS A 54 -8.80 2.12 -12.29
C HIS A 54 -7.39 2.05 -12.84
N THR A 55 -6.52 2.98 -12.49
CA THR A 55 -5.08 2.82 -12.68
C THR A 55 -4.40 2.55 -11.35
N VAL A 56 -3.26 1.88 -11.40
CA VAL A 56 -2.50 1.48 -10.21
C VAL A 56 -1.04 1.80 -10.38
N SER A 57 -0.51 2.51 -9.39
CA SER A 57 0.92 2.82 -9.29
C SER A 57 1.51 2.16 -8.04
N TYR A 58 2.70 1.60 -8.18
CA TYR A 58 3.40 0.86 -7.11
C TYR A 58 4.70 1.57 -6.76
N PHE A 59 5.00 1.60 -5.47
CA PHE A 59 6.16 2.31 -4.94
C PHE A 59 6.87 1.49 -3.86
N ASP A 60 8.20 1.46 -3.95
CA ASP A 60 9.12 0.99 -2.93
C ASP A 60 9.48 2.16 -2.00
N LEU A 61 9.55 1.92 -0.68
CA LEU A 61 10.01 2.91 0.30
C LEU A 61 11.50 3.24 0.18
N GLY A 62 12.27 2.41 -0.52
CA GLY A 62 13.67 2.65 -0.85
C GLY A 62 14.57 2.61 0.39
N ASP A 63 15.14 3.75 0.76
CA ASP A 63 16.06 3.83 1.91
C ASP A 63 15.33 3.95 3.27
N LEU A 64 14.02 4.19 3.27
CA LEU A 64 13.23 4.25 4.50
C LEU A 64 13.00 2.84 5.04
N GLU A 65 13.30 2.58 6.30
CA GLU A 65 12.99 1.28 6.92
C GLU A 65 11.48 1.05 7.11
N TRP A 66 10.71 2.12 7.23
CA TRP A 66 9.25 2.11 7.37
C TRP A 66 8.66 3.49 7.09
N ALA A 67 7.35 3.57 6.87
CA ALA A 67 6.60 4.80 6.73
C ALA A 67 5.26 4.75 7.50
N LYS A 68 4.90 5.87 8.13
CA LYS A 68 3.61 6.04 8.81
C LYS A 68 2.66 6.95 8.03
N TYR A 69 3.22 7.82 7.19
CA TYR A 69 2.45 8.81 6.45
C TYR A 69 2.78 8.69 4.97
N ILE A 70 1.74 8.65 4.15
CA ILE A 70 1.82 8.79 2.70
C ILE A 70 1.20 10.13 2.32
N LYS A 71 1.84 10.84 1.40
CA LYS A 71 1.32 12.08 0.81
C LYS A 71 1.30 11.92 -0.69
N VAL A 72 0.14 12.18 -1.27
CA VAL A 72 -0.08 12.23 -2.71
C VAL A 72 -0.37 13.68 -3.07
N VAL A 73 0.40 14.24 -4.00
CA VAL A 73 0.31 15.64 -4.41
C VAL A 73 -0.05 15.68 -5.89
N ASP A 74 -1.26 16.13 -6.19
CA ASP A 74 -1.71 16.33 -7.57
C ASP A 74 -0.75 17.27 -8.32
N THR A 75 -0.36 16.85 -9.52
CA THR A 75 0.49 17.58 -10.46
C THR A 75 -0.13 17.68 -11.84
N THR A 76 -1.43 17.37 -11.95
CA THR A 76 -2.20 17.43 -13.19
C THR A 76 -2.16 18.83 -13.81
N ASN A 77 -2.00 18.89 -15.13
CA ASN A 77 -2.07 20.16 -15.86
C ASN A 77 -3.52 20.52 -16.18
N PRO A 78 -4.17 21.47 -15.49
CA PRO A 78 -5.58 21.76 -15.70
C PRO A 78 -5.90 22.29 -17.11
N ASN A 79 -4.91 22.80 -17.85
CA ASN A 79 -5.14 23.41 -19.17
C ASN A 79 -5.46 22.42 -20.29
N VAL A 80 -5.15 21.13 -20.11
CA VAL A 80 -5.47 20.08 -21.11
C VAL A 80 -6.84 19.46 -20.87
N HIS A 81 -7.51 19.89 -19.80
CA HIS A 81 -8.78 19.35 -19.36
C HIS A 81 -9.95 20.31 -19.60
N ASN A 82 -11.17 19.78 -19.52
CA ASN A 82 -12.38 20.60 -19.59
C ASN A 82 -12.69 21.25 -18.22
N ASN A 83 -13.73 22.09 -18.15
CA ASN A 83 -14.12 22.78 -16.90
C ASN A 83 -14.65 21.85 -15.78
N ALA A 84 -14.78 20.55 -16.04
CA ALA A 84 -15.22 19.56 -15.07
C ALA A 84 -14.06 18.73 -14.50
N ALA A 85 -12.82 18.93 -14.95
CA ALA A 85 -11.69 18.21 -14.37
C ALA A 85 -11.27 18.80 -13.02
N ASP A 86 -10.94 17.88 -12.13
CA ASP A 86 -10.69 18.08 -10.72
C ASP A 86 -9.29 17.64 -10.27
N GLY A 87 -8.49 17.10 -11.19
CA GLY A 87 -7.12 16.65 -10.93
C GLY A 87 -7.08 15.17 -10.58
N TYR A 88 -5.92 14.68 -10.17
CA TYR A 88 -5.69 13.26 -9.94
C TYR A 88 -6.70 12.63 -8.96
N ASP A 89 -7.49 11.67 -9.45
CA ASP A 89 -8.58 11.01 -8.71
C ASP A 89 -8.10 9.91 -7.75
N LEU A 90 -7.53 10.29 -6.60
CA LEU A 90 -7.07 9.33 -5.60
C LEU A 90 -8.24 8.50 -5.00
N ASN A 91 -8.23 7.20 -5.26
CA ASN A 91 -9.23 6.26 -4.73
C ASN A 91 -8.77 5.56 -3.44
N ALA A 92 -7.52 5.05 -3.41
CA ALA A 92 -7.00 4.34 -2.25
C ALA A 92 -5.47 4.38 -2.16
N VAL A 93 -4.96 4.20 -0.93
CA VAL A 93 -3.55 3.92 -0.64
C VAL A 93 -3.50 2.63 0.17
N GLU A 94 -2.79 1.63 -0.33
CA GLU A 94 -2.63 0.33 0.31
C GLU A 94 -1.18 0.13 0.78
N ALA A 95 -1.04 -0.44 1.97
CA ALA A 95 0.21 -1.00 2.46
C ALA A 95 0.34 -2.44 1.95
N LEU A 96 1.44 -2.75 1.27
CA LEU A 96 1.73 -4.08 0.72
C LEU A 96 2.53 -4.94 1.70
N GLN A 97 3.15 -4.31 2.69
CA GLN A 97 3.87 -4.97 3.78
C GLN A 97 3.17 -4.67 5.10
N ASP A 98 2.99 -5.72 5.91
CA ASP A 98 2.42 -5.61 7.25
C ASP A 98 3.52 -5.28 8.28
N CYS A 99 3.15 -4.55 9.33
CA CYS A 99 4.01 -4.36 10.50
C CYS A 99 4.06 -5.60 11.40
N ALA A 100 3.25 -6.62 11.10
CA ALA A 100 3.08 -7.80 11.93
C ALA A 100 4.41 -8.49 12.17
N ASN A 101 4.90 -8.35 13.40
CA ASN A 101 5.95 -9.21 13.92
C ASN A 101 5.36 -10.63 13.95
N PRO A 102 5.90 -11.61 13.19
CA PRO A 102 5.36 -12.96 13.20
C PRO A 102 5.34 -13.46 14.64
N GLN A 103 4.14 -13.51 15.24
CA GLN A 103 3.95 -14.16 16.52
C GLN A 103 4.08 -15.64 16.22
N TRP A 104 5.28 -16.20 16.40
CA TRP A 104 5.47 -17.63 16.39
C TRP A 104 4.78 -18.21 17.61
N GLU A 105 3.49 -18.48 17.49
CA GLU A 105 2.79 -19.27 18.47
C GLU A 105 3.10 -20.73 18.17
N THR A 106 3.97 -21.33 18.99
CA THR A 106 4.17 -22.78 18.96
C THR A 106 2.86 -23.45 19.37
N ALA A 107 2.10 -23.95 18.41
CA ALA A 107 0.90 -24.71 18.71
C ALA A 107 1.29 -26.11 19.20
N TRP A 108 0.88 -26.47 20.42
CA TRP A 108 1.22 -27.75 21.05
C TRP A 108 0.17 -28.82 20.75
N GLY A 109 0.62 -29.94 20.19
CA GLY A 109 -0.23 -31.09 19.85
C GLY A 109 -0.26 -32.22 20.90
N ASP A 110 0.72 -32.29 21.82
CA ASP A 110 0.74 -33.24 22.94
C ASP A 110 1.81 -32.87 24.00
N GLY A 111 1.46 -32.79 25.29
CA GLY A 111 2.38 -32.45 26.40
C GLY A 111 1.80 -31.52 27.48
N THR A 112 2.54 -31.33 28.59
CA THR A 112 2.17 -30.36 29.64
C THR A 112 2.32 -28.94 29.12
N GLY A 113 1.21 -28.19 29.02
CA GLY A 113 1.22 -26.80 28.57
C GLY A 113 2.06 -25.87 29.45
N PHE A 114 2.58 -24.81 28.84
CA PHE A 114 3.22 -23.68 29.52
C PHE A 114 2.40 -22.39 29.39
N SER A 115 2.77 -21.36 30.16
CA SER A 115 2.09 -20.06 30.17
C SER A 115 2.28 -19.34 28.84
N GLY A 116 1.17 -18.95 28.18
CA GLY A 116 1.17 -18.22 26.91
C GLY A 116 0.83 -19.04 25.66
N ASN A 117 0.35 -20.29 25.78
CA ASN A 117 -0.05 -21.10 24.64
C ASN A 117 -1.47 -20.80 24.13
N ASN A 118 -1.64 -20.85 22.80
CA ASN A 118 -2.93 -20.99 22.14
C ASN A 118 -3.15 -22.46 21.73
N TRP A 119 -4.40 -22.92 21.84
CA TRP A 119 -4.77 -24.30 21.54
C TRP A 119 -4.83 -24.50 20.03
N ALA A 120 -4.14 -25.51 19.49
CA ALA A 120 -4.42 -26.02 18.15
C ALA A 120 -5.01 -27.43 18.26
N MET A 121 -6.13 -27.64 17.57
CA MET A 121 -6.74 -28.95 17.46
C MET A 121 -6.09 -29.69 16.29
N TYR A 122 -5.24 -30.67 16.60
CA TYR A 122 -4.82 -31.68 15.62
C TYR A 122 -5.88 -32.78 15.57
N PHE A 123 -6.28 -33.20 14.36
CA PHE A 123 -7.04 -34.44 14.16
C PHE A 123 -6.35 -35.27 13.09
N THR A 124 -6.24 -36.57 13.35
CA THR A 124 -5.83 -37.55 12.35
C THR A 124 -6.99 -37.81 11.41
N VAL A 125 -6.80 -37.55 10.12
CA VAL A 125 -7.67 -38.09 9.09
C VAL A 125 -7.13 -39.46 8.72
N SER A 126 -7.86 -40.52 9.03
CA SER A 126 -7.60 -41.85 8.46
C SER A 126 -8.09 -41.87 7.02
N ALA A 127 -7.23 -42.28 6.09
CA ALA A 127 -7.60 -42.57 4.71
C ALA A 127 -8.55 -43.78 4.62
#